data_AF-A0A0D6M8N7-F1
#
_entry.id   AF-A0A0D6M8N7-F1
#
_cell.length_a   1.000
_cell.length_b   1.000
_cell.length_c   1.000
_cell.angle_alpha   90.00
_cell.angle_beta   90.00
_cell.angle_gamma   90.00
#
_symmetry.space_group_name_H-M   'P 1'
#
loop_
_entity.id
_entity.type
_entity.pdbx_description
1 polymer ?
#
loop_
_entity_poly.entity_id
_entity_poly.type
_entity_poly.pdbx_seq_one_letter_code
_entity_poly.pdbx_strand_id
1 'polypeptide(L)'
;MATTDYRQVLAFTAPDQNCPTPAAWTAFEYSHGNPHIFVGGDMFQPTTSTNDPIFWNHHSFVDLIWENWRLARQTRAARETQYPASNPACSSAAHYGSNTMQPFFPMVNTDGLSNAYTDNLYSYAPRPTCSAANTAGCGSKFLFCDLSHGAPRCAAKIAVDGNCGGYTRSICIYTLEVPDFEHIPYRNNEKMLDFR
;
A
#
# COMPACT_ATOMS: atom_id res chain seq x y z
N MET A 1 2.83 -1.70 -9.54
CA MET A 1 1.70 -2.28 -10.27
C MET A 1 2.11 -2.54 -11.72
N ALA A 2 1.85 -3.73 -12.27
CA ALA A 2 2.29 -4.11 -13.62
C ALA A 2 1.26 -3.77 -14.72
N THR A 3 -0.03 -3.74 -14.39
CA THR A 3 -1.13 -3.50 -15.34
C THR A 3 -1.09 -2.10 -15.97
N THR A 4 -1.40 -1.99 -17.26
CA THR A 4 -1.67 -0.73 -17.97
C THR A 4 -3.15 -0.38 -18.01
N ASP A 5 -4.03 -1.31 -17.65
CA ASP A 5 -5.48 -1.13 -17.70
C ASP A 5 -6.00 -0.58 -16.36
N TYR A 6 -6.53 0.65 -16.40
CA TYR A 6 -7.10 1.32 -15.22
C TYR A 6 -8.24 0.50 -14.58
N ARG A 7 -8.96 -0.33 -15.36
CA ARG A 7 -10.05 -1.18 -14.85
C ARG A 7 -9.55 -2.30 -13.94
N GLN A 8 -8.27 -2.65 -14.02
CA GLN A 8 -7.64 -3.61 -13.12
C GLN A 8 -7.09 -2.94 -11.85
N VAL A 9 -6.84 -1.63 -11.90
CA VAL A 9 -6.42 -0.83 -10.73
C VAL A 9 -7.63 -0.44 -9.91
N LEU A 10 -8.65 0.10 -10.57
CA LEU A 10 -9.96 0.45 -10.00
C LEU A 10 -10.94 -0.73 -10.14
N ALA A 11 -10.43 -1.95 -9.94
CA ALA A 11 -11.21 -3.16 -10.13
C ALA A 11 -12.26 -3.32 -9.03
N PHE A 12 -13.39 -3.95 -9.38
CA PHE A 12 -14.40 -4.32 -8.42
C PHE A 12 -14.07 -5.69 -7.82
N THR A 13 -13.75 -5.72 -6.53
CA THR A 13 -13.28 -6.93 -5.81
C THR A 13 -14.39 -7.80 -5.22
N ALA A 14 -15.64 -7.33 -5.28
CA ALA A 14 -16.83 -8.12 -4.99
C ALA A 14 -17.86 -8.05 -6.14
N PRO A 15 -17.48 -8.42 -7.38
CA PRO A 15 -18.39 -8.39 -8.51
C PRO A 15 -19.28 -9.63 -8.52
N ASP A 16 -20.46 -9.54 -9.14
CA ASP A 16 -21.27 -10.71 -9.45
C ASP A 16 -20.64 -11.50 -10.61
N GLN A 17 -21.10 -12.75 -10.79
CA GLN A 17 -20.62 -13.66 -11.85
C GLN A 17 -20.79 -13.09 -13.27
N ASN A 18 -21.70 -12.12 -13.45
CA ASN A 18 -22.00 -11.52 -14.75
C ASN A 18 -21.16 -10.27 -15.06
N CYS A 19 -20.24 -9.86 -14.18
CA CYS A 19 -19.36 -8.73 -14.48
C CYS A 19 -18.44 -9.07 -15.65
N PRO A 20 -18.42 -8.30 -16.75
CA PRO A 20 -17.59 -8.59 -17.92
C PRO A 20 -16.08 -8.46 -17.64
N THR A 21 -15.70 -7.75 -16.58
CA THR A 21 -14.30 -7.52 -16.19
C THR A 21 -14.14 -7.72 -14.68
N PRO A 22 -14.16 -8.96 -14.18
CA PRO A 22 -13.97 -9.22 -12.76
C PRO A 22 -12.56 -8.81 -12.32
N ALA A 23 -12.38 -8.48 -11.04
CA ALA A 23 -11.06 -8.16 -10.49
C ALA A 23 -10.10 -9.35 -10.65
N ALA A 24 -8.93 -9.10 -11.24
CA ALA A 24 -7.84 -10.07 -11.18
C ALA A 24 -7.33 -10.24 -9.75
N TRP A 25 -6.73 -11.39 -9.44
CA TRP A 25 -6.04 -11.63 -8.16
C TRP A 25 -4.91 -10.62 -7.86
N THR A 26 -4.48 -9.89 -8.87
CA THR A 26 -3.49 -8.81 -8.77
C THR A 26 -4.10 -7.42 -8.58
N ALA A 27 -5.43 -7.34 -8.35
CA ALA A 27 -6.11 -6.08 -8.07
C ALA A 27 -5.49 -5.39 -6.86
N PHE A 28 -5.36 -4.07 -6.97
CA PHE A 28 -4.66 -3.28 -5.98
C PHE A 28 -5.31 -3.34 -4.60
N GLU A 29 -6.64 -3.35 -4.57
CA GLU A 29 -7.47 -3.49 -3.38
C GLU A 29 -7.10 -4.73 -2.53
N TYR A 30 -6.79 -5.88 -3.15
CA TYR A 30 -6.38 -7.07 -2.39
C TYR A 30 -5.04 -6.87 -1.65
N SER A 31 -4.11 -6.13 -2.26
CA SER A 31 -2.84 -5.80 -1.61
C SER A 31 -3.01 -4.73 -0.53
N HIS A 32 -3.94 -3.79 -0.73
CA HIS A 32 -4.34 -2.78 0.26
C HIS A 32 -4.99 -3.40 1.50
N GLY A 33 -5.76 -4.48 1.33
CA GLY A 33 -6.41 -5.19 2.44
C GLY A 33 -5.43 -5.89 3.41
N ASN A 34 -4.22 -6.25 2.96
CA ASN A 34 -3.26 -6.99 3.78
C ASN A 34 -2.84 -6.23 5.05
N PRO A 35 -2.45 -4.94 5.02
CA PRO A 35 -2.20 -4.16 6.23
C PRO A 35 -3.40 -4.04 7.18
N HIS A 36 -4.62 -3.92 6.66
CA HIS A 36 -5.84 -3.91 7.49
C HIS A 36 -5.96 -5.21 8.30
N ILE A 37 -5.74 -6.35 7.64
CA ILE A 37 -5.78 -7.68 8.28
C ILE A 37 -4.63 -7.85 9.28
N PHE A 38 -3.42 -7.43 8.90
CA PHE A 38 -2.23 -7.58 9.71
C PHE A 38 -2.32 -6.80 11.03
N VAL A 39 -2.80 -5.56 11.00
CA VAL A 39 -2.93 -4.74 12.22
C VAL A 39 -4.07 -5.26 13.10
N GLY A 40 -5.17 -5.73 12.50
CA GLY A 40 -6.30 -6.26 13.27
C GLY A 40 -7.15 -5.18 13.94
N GLY A 41 -7.95 -5.56 14.93
CA GLY A 41 -8.74 -4.61 15.74
C GLY A 41 -9.63 -3.69 14.89
N ASP A 42 -9.58 -2.38 15.16
CA ASP A 42 -10.29 -1.39 14.35
C ASP A 42 -9.81 -1.40 12.90
N MET A 43 -8.50 -1.48 12.64
CA MET A 43 -7.95 -1.53 11.29
C MET A 43 -8.51 -2.68 10.44
N PHE A 44 -8.93 -3.80 11.03
CA PHE A 44 -9.52 -4.91 10.30
C PHE A 44 -10.95 -4.62 9.82
N GLN A 45 -11.75 -3.90 10.61
CA GLN A 45 -13.16 -3.70 10.33
C GLN A 45 -13.38 -2.46 9.46
N PRO A 46 -13.88 -2.57 8.21
CA PRO A 46 -14.06 -1.41 7.33
C PRO A 46 -14.83 -0.24 7.96
N THR A 47 -15.84 -0.53 8.79
CA THR A 47 -16.68 0.50 9.43
C THR A 47 -16.02 1.23 10.60
N THR A 48 -14.96 0.68 11.21
CA THR A 48 -14.26 1.30 12.36
C THR A 48 -12.78 1.57 12.12
N SER A 49 -12.24 1.14 10.97
CA SER A 49 -10.82 1.27 10.63
C SER A 49 -10.25 2.68 10.76
N THR A 50 -11.05 3.71 10.47
CA THR A 50 -10.64 5.12 10.60
C THR A 50 -10.40 5.58 12.05
N ASN A 51 -10.85 4.80 13.06
CA ASN A 51 -10.58 5.07 14.47
C ASN A 51 -9.11 4.81 14.84
N ASP A 52 -8.42 3.93 14.11
CA ASP A 52 -6.99 3.71 14.27
C ASP A 52 -6.20 4.75 13.45
N PRO A 53 -5.32 5.56 14.07
CA PRO A 53 -4.57 6.60 13.35
C PRO A 53 -3.64 6.05 12.25
N ILE A 54 -3.27 4.76 12.28
CA ILE A 54 -2.48 4.12 11.22
C ILE A 54 -3.24 4.11 9.89
N PHE A 55 -4.58 4.08 9.92
CA PHE A 55 -5.45 4.13 8.75
C PHE A 55 -5.04 5.23 7.77
N TRP A 56 -4.85 6.44 8.29
CA TRP A 56 -4.55 7.61 7.47
C TRP A 56 -3.18 7.50 6.79
N ASN A 57 -2.16 6.99 7.49
CA ASN A 57 -0.84 6.76 6.91
C ASN A 57 -0.86 5.64 5.86
N HIS A 58 -1.60 4.57 6.12
CA HIS A 58 -1.80 3.48 5.17
C HIS A 58 -2.48 3.98 3.89
N HIS A 59 -3.58 4.72 4.01
CA HIS A 59 -4.30 5.26 2.87
C HIS A 59 -3.54 6.36 2.11
N SER A 60 -2.70 7.16 2.78
CA SER A 60 -1.74 8.04 2.08
C SER A 60 -0.73 7.25 1.26
N PHE A 61 -0.24 6.11 1.76
CA PHE A 61 0.66 5.25 0.99
C PHE A 61 -0.04 4.56 -0.19
N VAL A 62 -1.31 4.19 -0.02
CA VAL A 62 -2.15 3.63 -1.09
C VAL A 62 -2.35 4.67 -2.20
N ASP A 63 -2.65 5.91 -1.84
CA ASP A 63 -2.77 7.01 -2.80
C ASP A 63 -1.42 7.34 -3.49
N LEU A 64 -0.30 7.28 -2.78
CA LEU A 64 1.04 7.37 -3.40
C LEU A 64 1.25 6.28 -4.48
N ILE A 65 0.84 5.04 -4.22
CA ILE A 65 0.98 3.95 -5.21
C ILE A 65 0.08 4.22 -6.43
N TRP A 66 -1.15 4.67 -6.18
CA TRP A 66 -2.08 5.10 -7.23
C TRP A 66 -1.48 6.22 -8.08
N GLU A 67 -0.97 7.28 -7.46
CA GLU A 67 -0.41 8.43 -8.17
C GLU A 67 0.84 8.05 -8.99
N ASN A 68 1.73 7.24 -8.44
CA ASN A 68 2.87 6.71 -9.19
C ASN A 68 2.43 5.92 -10.43
N TRP A 69 1.34 5.15 -10.33
CA TRP A 69 0.79 4.44 -11.47
C TRP A 69 0.19 5.41 -12.49
N ARG A 70 -0.59 6.41 -12.07
CA ARG A 70 -1.13 7.46 -12.95
C ARG A 70 -0.02 8.18 -13.71
N LEU A 71 1.07 8.53 -13.02
CA LEU A 71 2.24 9.19 -13.60
C LEU A 71 2.94 8.34 -14.66
N ALA A 72 3.05 7.04 -14.41
CA ALA A 72 3.74 6.13 -15.32
C ALA A 72 2.87 5.64 -16.49
N ARG A 73 1.54 5.58 -16.34
CA ARG A 73 0.65 4.83 -17.26
C ARG A 73 -0.43 5.66 -17.92
N GLN A 74 -0.69 6.88 -17.45
CA GLN A 74 -1.74 7.74 -17.99
C GLN A 74 -1.17 9.08 -18.48
N THR A 75 -1.69 9.55 -19.61
CA THR A 75 -1.55 10.96 -19.99
C THR A 75 -2.30 11.83 -18.99
N ARG A 76 -1.94 13.11 -18.91
CA ARG A 76 -2.59 14.04 -17.97
C ARG A 76 -4.12 14.09 -18.17
N ALA A 77 -4.59 14.05 -19.41
CA ALA A 77 -6.03 14.02 -19.73
C ALA A 77 -6.71 12.69 -19.38
N ALA A 78 -6.01 11.57 -19.57
CA ALA A 78 -6.54 10.25 -19.21
C ALA A 78 -6.77 10.11 -17.70
N ARG A 79 -5.93 10.73 -16.86
CA ARG A 79 -6.07 10.70 -15.39
C ARG A 79 -7.42 11.23 -14.91
N GLU A 80 -7.99 12.21 -15.61
CA GLU A 80 -9.25 12.87 -15.23
C GLU A 80 -10.50 12.20 -15.83
N THR A 81 -10.34 11.21 -16.71
CA THR A 81 -11.45 10.64 -17.48
C THR A 81 -11.56 9.12 -17.40
N GLN A 82 -10.48 8.41 -17.04
CA GLN A 82 -10.47 6.95 -16.97
C GLN A 82 -11.03 6.44 -15.64
N TYR A 83 -12.37 6.32 -15.59
CA TYR A 83 -13.12 5.69 -14.50
C TYR A 83 -13.89 4.47 -15.03
N PRO A 84 -14.01 3.36 -14.27
CA PRO A 84 -14.79 2.19 -14.72
C PRO A 84 -16.26 2.54 -15.02
N ALA A 85 -16.80 1.96 -16.10
CA ALA A 85 -18.21 2.17 -16.44
C ALA A 85 -19.14 1.66 -15.35
N SER A 86 -20.25 2.37 -15.13
CA SER A 86 -21.33 1.94 -14.23
C SER A 86 -21.92 0.63 -14.71
N ASN A 87 -21.82 -0.42 -13.90
CA ASN A 87 -22.37 -1.72 -14.22
C ASN A 87 -22.88 -2.41 -12.93
N PRO A 88 -24.19 -2.67 -12.81
CA PRO A 88 -24.75 -3.28 -11.61
C PRO A 88 -24.26 -4.70 -11.37
N ALA A 89 -23.77 -5.41 -12.39
CA ALA A 89 -23.15 -6.72 -12.23
C ALA A 89 -21.73 -6.63 -11.63
N CYS A 90 -21.10 -5.45 -11.66
CA CYS A 90 -19.74 -5.26 -11.17
C CYS A 90 -19.67 -4.53 -9.83
N SER A 91 -20.57 -3.58 -9.57
CA SER A 91 -20.60 -2.84 -8.30
C SER A 91 -21.97 -2.24 -8.01
N SER A 92 -22.18 -1.85 -6.76
CA SER A 92 -23.36 -1.09 -6.36
C SER A 92 -23.33 0.32 -6.98
N ALA A 93 -24.52 0.94 -7.08
CA ALA A 93 -24.65 2.30 -7.61
C ALA A 93 -23.81 3.34 -6.84
N ALA A 94 -23.43 3.06 -5.59
CA ALA A 94 -22.55 3.92 -4.80
C ALA A 94 -21.17 4.13 -5.43
N HIS A 95 -20.70 3.19 -6.28
CA HIS A 95 -19.42 3.28 -6.98
C HIS A 95 -19.54 3.82 -8.41
N TYR A 96 -20.73 4.26 -8.84
CA TYR A 96 -20.87 4.85 -10.17
C TYR A 96 -20.18 6.21 -10.22
N GLY A 97 -19.50 6.51 -11.31
CA GLY A 97 -18.70 7.74 -11.43
C GLY A 97 -19.49 9.02 -11.16
N SER A 98 -20.74 9.07 -11.60
CA SER A 98 -21.66 10.20 -11.42
C SER A 98 -22.40 10.23 -10.07
N ASN A 99 -22.20 9.23 -9.20
CA ASN A 99 -22.85 9.22 -7.89
C ASN A 99 -22.03 10.04 -6.89
N THR A 100 -22.69 10.62 -5.90
CA THR A 100 -22.05 11.42 -4.86
C THR A 100 -21.02 10.58 -4.11
N MET A 101 -19.82 11.12 -3.95
CA MET A 101 -18.80 10.53 -3.09
C MET A 101 -19.18 10.84 -1.64
N GLN A 102 -20.02 10.00 -1.04
CA GLN A 102 -20.60 10.28 0.28
C GLN A 102 -19.51 10.43 1.36
N PRO A 103 -19.63 11.40 2.30
CA PRO A 103 -20.70 12.40 2.45
C PRO A 103 -20.42 13.74 1.73
N PHE A 104 -19.48 13.78 0.79
CA PHE A 104 -18.89 15.00 0.25
C PHE A 104 -19.70 15.67 -0.86
N PHE A 105 -20.94 16.07 -0.59
CA PHE A 105 -21.73 16.86 -1.56
C PHE A 105 -21.12 18.26 -1.79
N PRO A 106 -21.04 18.77 -3.04
CA PRO A 106 -21.61 18.24 -4.28
C PRO A 106 -20.70 17.33 -5.12
N MET A 107 -19.59 16.82 -4.56
CA MET A 107 -18.62 16.03 -5.31
C MET A 107 -19.14 14.62 -5.64
N VAL A 108 -18.81 14.16 -6.84
CA VAL A 108 -19.09 12.80 -7.32
C VAL A 108 -17.81 11.95 -7.35
N ASN A 109 -17.94 10.64 -7.48
CA ASN A 109 -16.78 9.73 -7.45
C ASN A 109 -15.71 10.07 -8.50
N THR A 110 -16.10 10.54 -9.68
CA THR A 110 -15.14 10.96 -10.72
C THR A 110 -14.35 12.21 -10.35
N ASP A 111 -14.83 13.06 -9.43
CA ASP A 111 -14.06 14.22 -8.98
C ASP A 111 -12.80 13.82 -8.22
N GLY A 112 -12.77 12.60 -7.65
CA GLY A 112 -11.57 11.99 -7.05
C GLY A 112 -10.42 11.76 -8.03
N LEU A 113 -10.68 11.83 -9.35
CA LEU A 113 -9.66 11.68 -10.38
C LEU A 113 -8.90 12.97 -10.70
N SER A 114 -9.32 14.12 -10.17
CA SER A 114 -8.76 15.42 -10.53
C SER A 114 -7.23 15.50 -10.35
N ASN A 115 -6.53 16.08 -11.32
CA ASN A 115 -5.10 16.42 -11.13
C ASN A 115 -4.93 17.61 -10.16
N ALA A 116 -6.00 18.36 -9.87
CA ALA A 116 -5.92 19.53 -9.00
C ALA A 116 -5.45 19.20 -7.58
N TYR A 117 -5.67 17.98 -7.10
CA TYR A 117 -5.19 17.53 -5.79
C TYR A 117 -3.65 17.53 -5.72
N THR A 118 -2.99 16.97 -6.73
CA THR A 118 -1.52 16.91 -6.80
C THR A 118 -0.90 18.20 -7.31
N ASP A 119 -1.67 19.03 -8.01
CA ASP A 119 -1.19 20.33 -8.50
C ASP A 119 -1.25 21.42 -7.40
N ASN A 120 -2.24 21.37 -6.50
CA ASN A 120 -2.53 22.50 -5.60
C ASN A 120 -2.64 22.15 -4.12
N LEU A 121 -2.84 20.87 -3.74
CA LEU A 121 -3.14 20.50 -2.35
C LEU A 121 -1.97 19.75 -1.69
N TYR A 122 -1.44 18.72 -2.34
CA TYR A 122 -0.36 17.92 -1.78
C TYR A 122 0.61 17.43 -2.84
N SER A 123 1.80 17.02 -2.38
CA SER A 123 2.76 16.26 -3.18
C SER A 123 3.37 15.17 -2.31
N TYR A 124 3.91 14.14 -2.95
CA TYR A 124 4.58 13.05 -2.26
C TYR A 124 6.09 13.21 -2.29
N ALA A 125 6.72 12.99 -1.14
CA ALA A 125 8.16 12.78 -1.09
C ALA A 125 8.51 11.44 -1.77
N PRO A 126 9.68 11.34 -2.43
CA PRO A 126 10.17 10.06 -2.94
C PRO A 126 10.29 9.02 -1.82
N ARG A 127 10.02 7.75 -2.14
CA ARG A 127 10.25 6.66 -1.19
C ARG A 127 11.73 6.60 -0.80
N PRO A 128 12.07 6.30 0.47
CA PRO A 128 13.45 6.07 0.86
C PRO A 128 14.10 4.98 0.01
N THR A 129 15.34 5.21 -0.41
CA THR A 129 16.12 4.27 -1.22
C THR A 129 17.45 3.98 -0.55
N CYS A 130 18.04 2.86 -0.89
CA CYS A 130 19.35 2.47 -0.41
C CYS A 130 20.09 1.72 -1.51
N SER A 131 21.37 1.42 -1.29
CA SER A 131 22.18 0.63 -2.20
C SER A 131 23.18 -0.21 -1.44
N ALA A 132 23.84 -1.15 -2.12
CA ALA A 132 24.95 -1.89 -1.54
C ALA A 132 26.12 -0.98 -1.11
N ALA A 133 26.29 0.16 -1.77
CA ALA A 133 27.31 1.16 -1.42
C ALA A 133 26.86 2.12 -0.30
N ASN A 134 25.55 2.23 -0.04
CA ASN A 134 24.98 3.07 1.01
C ASN A 134 23.83 2.34 1.71
N THR A 135 24.18 1.41 2.60
CA THR A 135 23.22 0.60 3.36
C THR A 135 22.45 1.39 4.42
N ALA A 136 22.95 2.56 4.82
CA ALA A 136 22.27 3.51 5.69
C ALA A 136 21.32 4.47 4.94
N GLY A 137 21.24 4.38 3.60
CA GLY A 137 20.50 5.32 2.74
C GLY A 137 19.00 5.43 3.03
N CYS A 138 18.42 4.45 3.72
CA CYS A 138 17.00 4.50 4.11
C CYS A 138 16.65 5.63 5.09
N GLY A 139 17.65 6.20 5.79
CA GLY A 139 17.46 7.42 6.57
C GLY A 139 16.41 7.34 7.69
N SER A 140 16.09 6.15 8.17
CA SER A 140 15.06 5.93 9.19
C SER A 140 15.50 4.89 10.21
N LYS A 141 15.23 5.16 11.50
CA LYS A 141 15.49 4.21 12.58
C LYS A 141 14.64 2.93 12.47
N PHE A 142 13.55 2.97 11.71
CA PHE A 142 12.60 1.87 11.53
C PHE A 142 12.80 1.08 10.23
N LEU A 143 13.66 1.56 9.33
CA LEU A 143 13.94 0.90 8.05
C LEU A 143 15.35 0.33 8.03
N PHE A 144 15.54 -0.72 7.25
CA PHE A 144 16.86 -1.23 6.89
C PHE A 144 16.93 -1.46 5.38
N CYS A 145 18.16 -1.53 4.86
CA CYS A 145 18.37 -1.80 3.45
C CYS A 145 18.30 -3.30 3.17
N ASP A 146 17.25 -3.74 2.48
CA ASP A 146 17.08 -5.11 2.00
C ASP A 146 17.82 -5.32 0.68
N LEU A 147 18.83 -6.18 0.72
CA LEU A 147 19.65 -6.62 -0.42
C LEU A 147 19.37 -8.08 -0.81
N SER A 148 18.39 -8.72 -0.16
CA SER A 148 18.13 -10.16 -0.25
C SER A 148 17.08 -10.50 -1.31
N HIS A 149 16.20 -9.55 -1.64
CA HIS A 149 15.04 -9.76 -2.53
C HIS A 149 15.15 -9.03 -3.88
N GLY A 150 16.35 -8.95 -4.44
CA GLY A 150 16.60 -8.33 -5.75
C GLY A 150 17.20 -6.94 -5.66
N ALA A 151 16.59 -5.97 -6.34
CA ALA A 151 17.05 -4.59 -6.32
C ALA A 151 17.03 -4.02 -4.88
N PRO A 152 18.10 -3.31 -4.44
CA PRO A 152 18.15 -2.72 -3.11
C PRO A 152 16.90 -1.88 -2.80
N ARG A 153 16.27 -2.14 -1.66
CA ARG A 153 15.06 -1.43 -1.24
C ARG A 153 15.04 -1.23 0.27
N CYS A 154 14.39 -0.18 0.72
CA CYS A 154 14.15 0.03 2.14
C CYS A 154 12.96 -0.81 2.60
N ALA A 155 13.20 -1.67 3.59
CA ALA A 155 12.19 -2.52 4.21
C ALA A 155 12.03 -2.14 5.69
N ALA A 156 10.83 -2.35 6.23
CA ALA A 156 10.59 -2.20 7.66
C ALA A 156 11.42 -3.22 8.43
N LYS A 157 12.06 -2.77 9.51
CA LYS A 157 12.75 -3.64 10.47
C LYS A 157 11.76 -4.63 11.08
N ILE A 158 12.28 -5.80 11.41
CA ILE A 158 11.48 -6.90 11.95
C ILE A 158 11.33 -6.69 13.46
N ALA A 159 10.15 -7.02 14.00
CA ALA A 159 9.95 -7.01 15.45
C ALA A 159 10.91 -7.99 16.15
N VAL A 160 11.22 -7.72 17.42
CA VAL A 160 11.97 -8.67 18.26
C VAL A 160 11.31 -10.05 18.18
N ASP A 161 12.11 -11.09 18.03
CA ASP A 161 11.68 -12.49 17.82
C ASP A 161 10.92 -12.77 16.51
N GLY A 162 10.79 -11.79 15.62
CA GLY A 162 10.20 -12.00 14.30
C GLY A 162 11.09 -12.84 13.37
N ASN A 163 10.46 -13.51 12.41
CA ASN A 163 11.13 -14.43 11.49
C ASN A 163 11.99 -13.68 10.46
N CYS A 164 13.30 -13.90 10.51
CA CYS A 164 14.28 -13.31 9.60
C CYS A 164 14.64 -14.19 8.39
N GLY A 165 14.03 -15.37 8.22
CA GLY A 165 14.46 -16.41 7.27
C GLY A 165 14.46 -16.03 5.79
N GLY A 166 13.91 -14.88 5.40
CA GLY A 166 13.95 -14.35 4.03
C GLY A 166 15.15 -13.42 3.73
N TYR A 167 15.89 -12.98 4.74
CA TYR A 167 16.94 -11.96 4.57
C TYR A 167 18.33 -12.57 4.76
N THR A 168 19.05 -12.75 3.64
CA THR A 168 20.35 -13.44 3.59
C THR A 168 21.53 -12.51 3.33
N ARG A 169 21.28 -11.30 2.83
CA ARG A 169 22.29 -10.32 2.41
C ARG A 169 22.22 -8.99 3.16
N SER A 170 21.39 -8.94 4.19
CA SER A 170 21.19 -7.79 5.06
C SER A 170 21.08 -8.29 6.50
N ILE A 171 21.60 -7.51 7.46
CA ILE A 171 21.33 -7.79 8.87
C ILE A 171 19.86 -7.43 9.11
N CYS A 172 19.04 -8.41 9.48
CA CYS A 172 17.75 -8.13 10.08
C CYS A 172 18.00 -7.47 11.44
N ILE A 173 17.74 -6.17 11.52
CA ILE A 173 17.91 -5.38 12.73
C ILE A 173 16.54 -5.24 13.38
N TYR A 174 16.45 -5.51 14.68
CA TYR A 174 15.25 -5.31 15.46
C TYR A 174 15.03 -3.84 15.81
N THR A 175 13.77 -3.39 15.90
CA THR A 175 13.44 -2.11 16.53
C THR A 175 13.33 -2.33 18.04
N LEU A 176 14.38 -1.98 18.79
CA LEU A 176 14.29 -1.78 20.23
C LEU A 176 14.10 -0.29 20.49
N GLU A 177 12.98 0.11 21.09
CA GLU A 177 12.96 1.29 21.96
C GLU A 177 13.30 0.81 23.36
N VAL A 178 14.57 0.50 23.60
CA VAL A 178 15.11 0.27 24.94
C VAL A 178 16.45 1.01 25.02
N PRO A 179 16.68 1.87 26.03
CA PRO A 179 17.83 2.79 26.04
C PRO A 179 19.23 2.15 26.07
N ASP A 180 19.37 0.83 26.25
CA ASP A 180 20.65 0.24 26.68
C ASP A 180 21.02 -1.10 26.00
N PHE A 181 20.70 -1.32 24.72
CA PHE A 181 21.27 -2.47 24.00
C PHE A 181 22.07 -2.04 22.77
N GLU A 182 23.40 -2.14 22.91
CA GLU A 182 24.34 -2.19 21.81
C GLU A 182 23.91 -3.23 20.76
N HIS A 183 24.25 -2.95 19.50
CA HIS A 183 24.09 -3.85 18.36
C HIS A 183 24.37 -5.31 18.75
N ILE A 184 23.33 -6.14 18.82
CA ILE A 184 23.49 -7.60 18.87
C ILE A 184 23.49 -8.10 17.42
N PRO A 185 24.65 -8.38 16.79
CA PRO A 185 24.67 -9.09 15.53
C PRO A 185 24.15 -10.51 15.76
N TYR A 186 23.26 -10.96 14.89
CA TYR A 186 22.74 -12.33 14.89
C TYR A 186 23.88 -13.35 14.88
N ARG A 187 23.87 -14.28 15.85
CA ARG A 187 24.52 -15.59 15.71
C ARG A 187 23.50 -16.56 15.15
N ASN A 188 23.91 -17.28 14.11
CA ASN A 188 23.16 -18.37 13.51
C ASN A 188 22.74 -19.41 14.56
N ASN A 189 21.54 -19.95 14.36
CA ASN A 189 21.00 -21.17 14.96
C ASN A 189 20.62 -21.09 16.45
N GLU A 190 19.32 -21.10 16.75
CA GLU A 190 18.63 -22.24 17.37
C GLU A 190 17.15 -21.95 17.71
N LYS A 191 16.28 -22.90 17.31
CA LYS A 191 14.95 -23.28 17.86
C LYS A 191 13.79 -22.31 17.60
N MET A 192 12.90 -22.64 16.66
CA MET A 192 11.64 -23.39 16.89
C MET A 192 10.87 -22.89 18.12
N LEU A 193 9.78 -22.16 17.88
CA LEU A 193 8.45 -22.45 18.42
C LEU A 193 7.40 -21.80 17.52
N ASP A 194 6.68 -22.69 16.83
CA ASP A 194 5.45 -22.48 16.08
C ASP A 194 4.32 -22.11 17.06
N PHE A 195 3.60 -21.03 16.78
CA PHE A 195 2.28 -20.81 17.37
C PHE A 195 1.30 -20.40 16.26
N ARG A 196 0.28 -21.24 16.17
CA ARG A 196 -0.89 -21.21 15.30
C ARG A 196 -1.65 -19.89 15.37
#